data_AF-A0A1H0PS43-F1
#
_entry.id   AF-A0A1H0PS43-F1
#
_cell.length_a   1.000
_cell.length_b   1.000
_cell.length_c   1.000
_cell.angle_alpha   90.00
_cell.angle_beta   90.00
_cell.angle_gamma   90.00
#
_symmetry.space_group_name_H-M   'P 1'
#
loop_
_entity.id
_entity.type
_entity.pdbx_description
1 polymer ?
#
loop_
_entity_poly.entity_id
_entity_poly.type
_entity_poly.pdbx_seq_one_letter_code
_entity_poly.pdbx_strand_id
1 'polypeptide(L)'
;MTDPTPKPAEPVLSKNLAFGAIALIVVLGVVGVVLLHLFRPDASATFIQTIVTFAGILTVAITTIYGLGKLGDRVEVVQRQTNGNLAMRDRIIAEKDAQIAALHVEKVELAKQLPPTA
;
A
#
# COMPACT_ATOMS: atom_id res chain seq x y z
N MET A 1 -15.03 9.65 21.85
CA MET A 1 -14.00 8.95 22.66
C MET A 1 -14.12 7.47 22.35
N THR A 2 -13.30 6.97 21.44
CA THR A 2 -13.17 5.54 21.13
C THR A 2 -11.69 5.22 21.13
N ASP A 3 -11.27 4.71 22.29
CA ASP A 3 -10.13 3.82 22.54
C ASP A 3 -9.00 3.75 21.49
N PRO A 4 -7.81 4.31 21.76
CA PRO A 4 -6.62 4.05 20.97
C PRO A 4 -6.01 2.72 21.43
N THR A 5 -6.63 1.60 21.07
CA THR A 5 -5.97 0.30 21.23
C THR A 5 -4.68 0.33 20.40
N PRO A 6 -3.49 0.14 21.01
CA PRO A 6 -2.25 0.09 20.25
C PRO A 6 -2.30 -1.14 19.36
N LYS A 7 -2.39 -0.91 18.05
CA LYS A 7 -2.30 -1.95 17.02
C LYS A 7 -1.09 -2.84 17.37
N PRO A 8 -1.27 -4.16 17.58
CA PRO A 8 -0.16 -5.03 17.91
C PRO A 8 0.87 -4.89 16.79
N ALA A 9 2.12 -4.63 17.15
CA ALA A 9 3.22 -4.52 16.20
C ALA A 9 3.32 -5.84 15.45
N GLU A 10 2.68 -5.91 14.28
CA GLU A 10 2.82 -7.04 13.38
C GLU A 10 4.32 -7.23 13.13
N PRO A 11 4.84 -8.47 13.23
CA PRO A 11 6.24 -8.73 12.99
C PRO A 11 6.51 -8.55 11.50
N VAL A 12 6.67 -7.29 11.09
CA VAL A 12 7.15 -6.94 9.77
C VAL A 12 8.60 -7.40 9.71
N LEU A 13 8.82 -8.51 9.01
CA LEU A 13 10.14 -9.07 8.74
C LEU A 13 11.02 -7.94 8.22
N SER A 14 11.91 -7.42 9.06
CA SER A 14 12.72 -6.25 8.73
C SER A 14 13.54 -6.57 7.48
N LYS A 15 13.69 -5.60 6.59
CA LYS A 15 14.37 -5.79 5.29
C LYS A 15 15.76 -6.39 5.48
N ASN A 16 16.44 -5.96 6.53
CA ASN A 16 17.74 -6.45 6.93
C ASN A 16 17.71 -7.92 7.39
N LEU A 17 16.65 -8.34 8.09
CA LEU A 17 16.45 -9.74 8.49
C LEU A 17 16.12 -10.63 7.28
N ALA A 18 15.34 -10.15 6.32
CA ALA A 18 15.04 -10.87 5.08
C ALA A 18 16.30 -11.09 4.22
N PHE A 19 17.08 -10.02 3.99
CA PHE A 19 18.37 -10.11 3.30
C PHE A 19 19.38 -10.97 4.06
N GLY A 20 19.42 -10.85 5.39
CA GLY A 20 20.27 -11.69 6.24
C GLY A 20 19.93 -13.17 6.15
N ALA A 21 18.64 -13.52 6.16
CA ALA A 21 18.18 -14.91 6.04
C ALA A 21 18.54 -15.51 4.66
N ILE A 22 18.34 -14.76 3.57
CA ILE A 22 18.73 -15.21 2.23
C ILE A 22 20.25 -15.39 2.16
N ALA A 23 21.03 -14.43 2.65
CA ALA A 23 22.49 -14.51 2.64
C ALA A 23 23.00 -15.74 3.41
N LEU A 24 22.42 -16.02 4.59
CA LEU A 24 22.76 -17.20 5.38
C LEU A 24 22.47 -18.50 4.61
N ILE A 25 21.30 -18.60 3.97
CA ILE A 25 20.91 -19.78 3.18
C ILE A 25 21.86 -19.98 1.99
N VAL A 26 22.25 -18.91 1.31
CA VAL A 26 23.21 -18.98 0.20
C VAL A 26 24.57 -19.47 0.68
N VAL A 27 25.09 -18.93 1.78
CA VAL A 27 26.38 -19.35 2.35
C VAL A 27 26.35 -20.81 2.79
N LEU A 28 25.32 -21.21 3.54
CA LEU A 28 25.14 -22.60 3.97
C LEU A 28 24.95 -23.54 2.78
N GLY A 29 24.25 -23.08 1.74
CA GLY A 29 24.06 -23.82 0.52
C GLY A 29 25.37 -24.08 -0.21
N VAL A 30 26.19 -23.06 -0.40
CA VAL A 30 27.51 -23.19 -1.05
C VAL A 30 28.43 -24.13 -0.26
N VAL A 31 28.49 -23.98 1.07
CA VAL A 31 29.30 -24.85 1.93
C VAL A 31 28.82 -26.30 1.85
N GLY A 32 27.51 -26.53 1.91
CA GLY A 32 26.91 -27.86 1.79
C GLY A 32 27.19 -28.50 0.44
N VAL A 33 27.17 -27.72 -0.65
CA VAL A 33 27.49 -28.22 -2.00
C VAL A 33 28.95 -28.63 -2.07
N VAL A 34 29.89 -27.82 -1.57
CA VAL A 34 31.32 -28.14 -1.58
C VAL A 34 31.61 -29.40 -0.75
N LEU A 35 31.02 -29.51 0.45
CA LEU A 35 31.17 -30.70 1.29
C LEU A 35 30.59 -31.95 0.64
N LEU A 36 29.38 -31.87 0.07
CA LEU A 36 28.79 -33.01 -0.64
C LEU A 36 29.59 -33.39 -1.88
N HIS A 37 30.14 -32.44 -2.62
CA HIS A 37 30.95 -32.76 -3.78
C HIS A 37 32.23 -33.54 -3.41
N LEU A 38 32.79 -33.29 -2.22
CA LEU A 38 33.99 -33.99 -1.73
C LEU A 38 33.68 -35.37 -1.15
N PHE A 39 32.59 -35.53 -0.39
CA PHE A 39 32.29 -36.77 0.34
C PHE A 39 31.27 -37.67 -0.36
N ARG A 40 30.37 -37.11 -1.17
CA ARG A 40 29.26 -37.81 -1.80
C ARG A 40 28.81 -37.11 -3.10
N PRO A 41 29.65 -37.17 -4.15
CA PRO A 41 29.42 -36.41 -5.39
C PRO A 41 28.12 -36.79 -6.11
N ASP A 42 27.64 -38.03 -5.93
CA ASP A 42 26.36 -38.55 -6.41
C ASP A 42 25.15 -37.76 -5.88
N ALA A 43 25.19 -37.36 -4.61
CA ALA A 43 24.10 -36.64 -3.95
C ALA A 43 24.14 -35.12 -4.15
N SER A 44 25.24 -34.59 -4.71
CA SER A 44 25.44 -33.14 -4.86
C SER A 44 24.40 -32.49 -5.78
N ALA A 45 23.99 -33.16 -6.86
CA ALA A 45 22.98 -32.64 -7.78
C ALA A 45 21.60 -32.47 -7.11
N THR A 46 21.14 -33.48 -6.37
CA THR A 46 19.87 -33.44 -5.64
C THR A 46 19.86 -32.35 -4.56
N PHE A 47 20.98 -32.17 -3.88
CA PHE A 47 21.15 -31.15 -2.86
C PHE A 47 21.11 -29.73 -3.44
N ILE A 48 21.85 -29.49 -4.53
CA ILE A 48 21.82 -28.21 -5.27
C ILE A 48 20.38 -27.89 -5.66
N GLN A 49 19.68 -28.87 -6.25
CA GLN A 49 18.30 -28.67 -6.70
C GLN A 49 17.37 -28.30 -5.54
N THR A 50 17.52 -28.96 -4.38
CA THR A 50 16.72 -28.68 -3.18
C THR A 50 16.99 -27.27 -2.65
N ILE A 51 18.25 -26.82 -2.60
CA ILE A 51 18.60 -25.45 -2.18
C ILE A 51 17.99 -24.42 -3.13
N VAL A 52 18.13 -24.63 -4.44
CA VAL A 52 17.58 -23.69 -5.44
C VAL A 52 16.07 -23.61 -5.32
N THR A 53 15.38 -24.74 -5.12
CA THR A 53 13.93 -24.76 -4.89
C THR A 53 13.55 -23.99 -3.62
N PHE A 54 14.22 -24.24 -2.49
CA PHE A 54 13.96 -23.52 -1.24
C PHE A 54 14.22 -22.02 -1.36
N ALA A 55 15.34 -21.64 -1.98
CA ALA A 55 15.68 -20.24 -2.24
C ALA A 55 14.63 -19.56 -3.14
N GLY A 56 14.14 -20.26 -4.17
CA GLY A 56 13.06 -19.79 -5.04
C GLY A 56 11.78 -19.51 -4.26
N ILE A 57 11.34 -20.47 -3.44
CA ILE A 57 10.14 -20.33 -2.60
C ILE A 57 10.28 -19.14 -1.65
N LEU A 58 11.43 -19.01 -0.97
CA LEU A 58 11.70 -17.90 -0.06
C LEU A 58 11.70 -16.55 -0.77
N THR A 59 12.31 -16.48 -1.95
CA THR A 59 12.37 -15.25 -2.75
C THR A 59 10.96 -14.81 -3.18
N VAL A 60 10.13 -15.74 -3.64
CA VAL A 60 8.73 -15.47 -3.98
C VAL A 60 7.97 -15.00 -2.74
N ALA A 61 8.06 -15.72 -1.62
CA ALA A 61 7.37 -15.36 -0.39
C ALA A 61 7.74 -13.95 0.10
N ILE A 62 9.04 -13.62 0.15
CA ILE A 62 9.53 -12.28 0.54
C ILE A 62 9.02 -11.23 -0.44
N THR A 63 9.14 -11.47 -1.75
CA THR A 63 8.69 -10.51 -2.78
C THR A 63 7.19 -10.25 -2.69
N THR A 64 6.39 -11.29 -2.46
CA THR A 64 4.94 -11.19 -2.31
C THR A 64 4.57 -10.39 -1.06
N ILE A 65 5.18 -10.70 0.09
CA ILE A 65 4.90 -9.97 1.34
C ILE A 65 5.29 -8.49 1.22
N TYR A 66 6.47 -8.20 0.67
CA TYR A 66 6.94 -6.83 0.46
C TYR A 66 6.09 -6.07 -0.59
N GLY A 67 5.68 -6.76 -1.65
CA GLY A 67 4.82 -6.21 -2.69
C GLY A 67 3.45 -5.84 -2.14
N LEU A 68 2.82 -6.75 -1.40
CA LEU A 68 1.52 -6.53 -0.77
C LEU A 68 1.55 -5.40 0.26
N GLY A 69 2.59 -5.32 1.10
CA GLY A 69 2.73 -4.23 2.06
C GLY A 69 2.78 -2.85 1.37
N LYS A 70 3.62 -2.72 0.33
CA LYS A 70 3.74 -1.46 -0.43
C LYS A 70 2.46 -1.09 -1.19
N LEU A 71 1.70 -2.09 -1.64
CA LEU A 71 0.38 -1.86 -2.24
C LEU A 71 -0.62 -1.36 -1.20
N GLY A 72 -0.63 -1.95 0.00
CA GLY A 72 -1.45 -1.49 1.12
C GLY A 72 -1.17 -0.03 1.48
N ASP A 73 0.09 0.34 1.63
CA ASP A 73 0.50 1.73 1.93
C ASP A 73 0.01 2.72 0.85
N ARG A 74 0.09 2.33 -0.42
CA ARG A 74 -0.38 3.17 -1.53
C ARG A 74 -1.90 3.31 -1.53
N VAL A 75 -2.63 2.23 -1.23
CA VAL A 75 -4.09 2.28 -1.12
C VAL A 75 -4.51 3.21 0.01
N GLU A 76 -3.83 3.18 1.16
CA GLU A 76 -4.12 4.10 2.26
C GLU A 76 -3.89 5.56 1.88
N VAL A 77 -2.78 5.87 1.20
CA VAL A 77 -2.50 7.23 0.70
C VAL A 77 -3.57 7.69 -0.28
N VAL A 78 -3.94 6.84 -1.23
CA VAL A 78 -4.99 7.16 -2.22
C VAL A 78 -6.34 7.37 -1.54
N GLN A 79 -6.69 6.57 -0.53
CA GLN A 79 -7.92 6.76 0.23
C GLN A 79 -7.92 8.10 0.99
N ARG A 80 -6.82 8.44 1.68
CA ARG A 80 -6.69 9.73 2.38
C ARG A 80 -6.80 10.91 1.42
N GLN A 81 -6.13 10.86 0.27
CA GLN A 81 -6.19 11.91 -0.74
C GLN A 81 -7.59 12.03 -1.37
N THR A 82 -8.23 10.90 -1.69
CA THR A 82 -9.57 10.89 -2.30
C THR A 82 -10.61 11.44 -1.34
N ASN A 83 -10.60 11.00 -0.08
CA ASN A 83 -11.54 11.48 0.94
C ASN A 83 -11.33 12.97 1.25
N GLY A 84 -10.08 13.45 1.27
CA GLY A 84 -9.78 14.87 1.42
C GLY A 84 -10.30 15.71 0.25
N ASN A 85 -10.14 15.22 -0.98
CA ASN A 85 -10.60 15.91 -2.19
C ASN A 85 -12.14 15.92 -2.32
N LEU A 86 -12.81 14.85 -1.91
CA LEU A 86 -14.27 14.79 -1.87
C LEU A 86 -14.85 15.80 -0.86
N ALA A 87 -14.30 15.85 0.36
CA ALA A 87 -14.73 16.83 1.36
C ALA A 87 -14.50 18.28 0.89
N MET A 88 -13.43 18.54 0.14
CA MET A 88 -13.19 19.85 -0.47
C MET A 88 -14.23 20.16 -1.56
N ARG A 89 -14.55 19.18 -2.41
CA ARG A 89 -15.58 19.34 -3.44
C ARG A 89 -16.97 19.59 -2.86
N ASP A 90 -17.35 18.86 -1.82
CA ASP A 90 -18.65 19.04 -1.16
C ASP A 90 -18.78 20.43 -0.54
N ARG A 91 -17.70 20.97 0.05
CA ARG A 91 -17.68 22.35 0.53
C ARG A 91 -17.86 23.38 -0.58
N ILE A 92 -17.16 23.21 -1.71
CA ILE A 92 -17.27 24.13 -2.85
C ILE A 92 -18.69 24.11 -3.42
N ILE A 93 -19.32 22.93 -3.51
CA ILE A 93 -20.69 22.79 -3.99
C ILE A 93 -21.66 23.51 -3.03
N ALA A 94 -21.55 23.27 -1.73
CA ALA A 94 -22.39 23.93 -0.74
C ALA A 94 -22.26 25.46 -0.76
N GLU A 95 -21.04 25.98 -0.96
CA GLU A 95 -20.79 27.42 -1.08
C GLU A 95 -21.37 28.01 -2.38
N LYS A 96 -21.23 27.30 -3.50
CA LYS A 96 -21.82 27.69 -4.79
C LYS A 96 -23.35 27.70 -4.72
N ASP A 97 -23.96 26.70 -4.10
CA ASP A 97 -25.41 26.64 -3.95
C ASP A 97 -25.94 27.78 -3.08
N ALA A 98 -25.23 28.15 -2.01
CA ALA A 98 -25.57 29.30 -1.18
C ALA A 98 -25.50 30.62 -1.98
N GLN A 99 -24.48 30.79 -2.84
CA GLN A 99 -24.37 31.97 -3.70
C GLN A 99 -25.48 32.04 -4.75
N ILE A 100 -25.84 30.91 -5.36
CA ILE A 100 -26.93 30.84 -6.34
C ILE A 100 -28.27 31.20 -5.68
N ALA A 101 -28.51 30.69 -4.47
CA ALA A 101 -29.70 30.99 -3.69
C ALA A 101 -29.79 32.49 -3.35
N ALA A 102 -28.68 33.11 -2.90
CA ALA A 102 -28.63 34.55 -2.63
C ALA A 102 -28.91 35.40 -3.88
N LEU A 103 -28.30 35.05 -5.02
CA LEU A 103 -28.55 35.73 -6.30
C LEU A 103 -30.01 35.60 -6.76
N HIS A 104 -30.66 34.47 -6.50
CA HIS A 104 -32.06 34.28 -6.86
C HIS A 104 -32.98 35.20 -6.05
N VAL A 105 -32.71 35.37 -4.76
CA VAL A 105 -33.46 36.30 -3.90
C VAL A 105 -33.30 37.74 -4.40
N GLU A 106 -32.07 38.17 -4.67
CA GLU A 106 -31.78 39.51 -5.17
C GLU A 106 -32.47 39.78 -6.53
N LYS A 107 -32.43 38.80 -7.45
CA LYS A 107 -33.13 38.90 -8.73
C LYS A 107 -34.66 38.99 -8.58
N VAL A 108 -35.24 38.27 -7.62
CA VAL A 108 -36.68 38.35 -7.32
C VAL A 108 -37.05 39.70 -6.73
N GLU A 109 -36.19 40.29 -5.91
CA GLU A 109 -36.40 41.64 -5.35
C GLU A 109 -36.26 42.73 -6.41
N LEU A 110 -35.25 42.63 -7.29
CA LEU A 110 -35.10 43.51 -8.45
C LEU A 110 -36.29 43.42 -9.41
N ALA A 111 -36.81 42.21 -9.64
CA ALA A 111 -38.00 41.99 -10.46
C ALA A 111 -39.27 42.63 -9.87
N LYS A 112 -39.36 42.79 -8.53
CA LYS A 112 -40.46 43.51 -7.87
C LYS A 112 -40.33 45.03 -7.97
N GLN A 113 -39.11 45.55 -8.19
CA GLN A 113 -38.86 46.99 -8.34
C GLN A 113 -39.01 47.47 -9.80
N LEU A 114 -39.05 46.55 -10.76
CA LEU A 114 -39.28 46.88 -12.15
C LEU A 114 -40.78 47.20 -12.37
N PRO A 115 -41.11 48.35 -12.96
CA PRO A 115 -42.50 48.65 -13.31
C PRO A 115 -42.99 47.61 -14.34
N PRO A 116 -44.30 47.27 -14.34
CA PRO A 116 -44.85 46.39 -15.36
C PRO A 116 -44.58 47.01 -16.72
N THR A 117 -43.72 46.38 -17.52
CA THR A 117 -43.54 46.71 -18.94
C THR A 117 -44.89 46.59 -19.62
N ALA A 118 -45.43 47.76 -19.99
CA ALA A 118 -46.60 47.91 -20.85
C ALA A 118 -46.33 47.41 -22.27
#